data_AF-A0A167XH38-F1
#
_entry.id   AF-A0A167XH38-F1
#
_cell.length_a   1.000
_cell.length_b   1.000
_cell.length_c   1.000
_cell.angle_alpha   90.00
_cell.angle_beta   90.00
_cell.angle_gamma   90.00
#
_symmetry.space_group_name_H-M   'P 1'
#
loop_
_entity.id
_entity.type
_entity.pdbx_description
1 polymer ?
#
loop_
_entity_poly.entity_id
_entity_poly.type
_entity_poly.pdbx_seq_one_letter_code
_entity_poly.pdbx_strand_id
1 'polypeptide(L)'
;MPPVTNQMLNARREPQCSNVTAERKYYHVDGVTMAELTPEQRAIVAKEVEGHLETLRGLASDTWGGPDGLRPVKDLVFCHGDLSAHNVIVDPETLKVKAIIDWEHAGFYPKEFEGLYFYRPGPSAALDGEVDDVQALLDILRENSE
;
A
#
# COMPACT_ATOMS: atom_id res chain seq x y z
N MET A 1 32.22 -22.74 -7.96
CA MET A 1 32.26 -21.26 -8.04
C MET A 1 32.06 -20.72 -6.63
N PRO A 2 32.83 -19.72 -6.20
CA PRO A 2 32.56 -19.06 -4.92
C PRO A 2 31.19 -18.33 -4.98
N PRO A 3 30.45 -18.28 -3.87
CA PRO A 3 29.15 -17.61 -3.83
C PRO A 3 29.30 -16.10 -4.02
N VAL A 4 28.35 -15.49 -4.75
CA VAL A 4 28.29 -14.04 -4.91
C VAL A 4 27.92 -13.41 -3.58
N THR A 5 28.67 -12.40 -3.13
CA THR A 5 28.42 -11.69 -1.88
C THR A 5 27.64 -10.40 -2.11
N ASN A 6 26.94 -9.91 -1.08
CA ASN A 6 26.26 -8.61 -1.15
C ASN A 6 27.22 -7.46 -1.46
N GLN A 7 28.49 -7.53 -1.03
CA GLN A 7 29.51 -6.54 -1.41
C GLN A 7 29.75 -6.52 -2.92
N MET A 8 29.79 -7.69 -3.57
CA MET A 8 29.99 -7.79 -5.02
C MET A 8 28.79 -7.23 -5.79
N LEU A 9 27.58 -7.42 -5.30
CA LEU A 9 26.36 -6.85 -5.87
C LEU A 9 26.33 -5.33 -5.70
N ASN A 10 26.65 -4.84 -4.50
CA ASN A 10 26.73 -3.41 -4.19
C ASN A 10 27.78 -2.65 -5.01
N ALA A 11 28.89 -3.31 -5.33
CA ALA A 11 29.93 -2.73 -6.17
C ALA A 11 29.52 -2.57 -7.64
N ARG A 12 28.46 -3.23 -8.08
CA ARG A 12 27.96 -3.23 -9.47
C ARG A 12 26.53 -2.71 -9.59
N ARG A 13 26.04 -2.04 -8.54
CA ARG A 13 24.69 -1.49 -8.51
C ARG A 13 24.57 -0.34 -9.50
N GLU A 14 23.36 -0.12 -10.01
CA GLU A 14 23.07 1.02 -10.88
C GLU A 14 23.37 2.35 -10.16
N PRO A 15 23.74 3.43 -10.88
CA PRO A 15 24.17 4.70 -10.28
C PRO A 15 23.22 5.28 -9.22
N GLN A 16 21.93 5.01 -9.34
CA GLN A 16 20.85 5.47 -8.47
C GLN A 16 20.45 4.47 -7.38
N CYS A 17 21.08 3.30 -7.32
CA CYS A 17 20.84 2.30 -6.28
C CYS A 17 21.64 2.64 -5.01
N SER A 18 21.01 2.66 -3.85
CA SER A 18 21.67 2.97 -2.57
C SER A 18 22.42 1.77 -1.98
N ASN A 19 21.79 0.58 -1.96
CA ASN A 19 22.39 -0.68 -1.54
C ASN A 19 21.65 -1.89 -2.15
N VAL A 20 22.33 -3.01 -2.40
CA VAL A 20 21.74 -4.29 -2.82
C VAL A 20 21.77 -5.28 -1.65
N THR A 21 20.60 -5.63 -1.14
CA THR A 21 20.44 -6.64 -0.08
C THR A 21 20.05 -7.98 -0.68
N ALA A 22 20.29 -9.07 0.06
CA ALA A 22 20.02 -10.43 -0.42
C ALA A 22 18.52 -10.73 -0.63
N GLU A 23 17.63 -9.91 -0.06
CA GLU A 23 16.20 -10.22 0.04
C GLU A 23 15.27 -9.22 -0.68
N ARG A 24 15.77 -8.04 -1.12
CA ARG A 24 14.91 -7.00 -1.70
C ARG A 24 15.57 -6.35 -2.92
N LYS A 25 14.92 -6.47 -4.09
CA LYS A 25 15.22 -5.64 -5.27
C LYS A 25 14.70 -4.24 -4.97
N TYR A 26 15.58 -3.27 -4.80
CA TYR A 26 15.16 -1.87 -4.60
C TYR A 26 14.79 -1.26 -5.94
N TYR A 27 13.59 -0.70 -5.99
CA TYR A 27 13.12 0.14 -7.09
C TYR A 27 13.08 1.57 -6.56
N HIS A 28 13.84 2.46 -7.19
CA HIS A 28 13.71 3.90 -6.96
C HIS A 28 12.76 4.47 -7.99
N VAL A 29 11.76 5.23 -7.54
CA VAL A 29 10.85 5.96 -8.39
C VAL A 29 11.04 7.44 -8.07
N ASP A 30 11.57 8.22 -9.01
CA ASP A 30 11.75 9.66 -8.80
C ASP A 30 10.39 10.34 -8.56
N GLY A 31 10.32 11.28 -7.63
CA GLY A 31 9.11 12.01 -7.31
C GLY A 31 9.10 12.50 -5.86
N VAL A 32 7.96 13.03 -5.44
CA VAL A 32 7.68 13.38 -4.05
C VAL A 32 6.54 12.50 -3.54
N THR A 33 6.46 12.31 -2.23
CA THR A 33 5.30 11.64 -1.65
C THR A 33 4.07 12.54 -1.75
N MET A 34 2.89 11.96 -1.91
CA MET A 34 1.62 12.70 -1.87
C MET A 34 1.45 13.47 -0.54
N ALA A 35 2.10 13.03 0.53
CA ALA A 35 2.13 13.70 1.81
C ALA A 35 2.78 15.11 1.76
N GLU A 36 3.75 15.32 0.88
CA GLU A 36 4.47 16.58 0.70
C GLU A 36 3.70 17.62 -0.12
N LEU A 37 2.61 17.23 -0.78
CA LEU A 37 1.80 18.11 -1.63
C LEU A 37 0.90 19.05 -0.82
N THR A 38 0.55 20.20 -1.40
CA THR A 38 -0.48 21.07 -0.81
C THR A 38 -1.84 20.36 -0.78
N PRO A 39 -2.78 20.77 0.08
CA PRO A 39 -4.12 20.18 0.12
C PRO A 39 -4.83 20.20 -1.25
N GLU A 40 -4.65 21.26 -2.04
CA GLU A 40 -5.27 21.41 -3.36
C GLU A 40 -4.68 20.43 -4.38
N GLN A 41 -3.35 20.29 -4.40
CA GLN A 41 -2.65 19.32 -5.27
C GLN A 41 -3.01 17.89 -4.88
N ARG A 42 -3.07 17.61 -3.58
CA ARG A 42 -3.45 16.31 -3.04
C ARG A 42 -4.86 15.90 -3.46
N ALA A 43 -5.81 16.83 -3.48
CA ALA A 43 -7.17 16.54 -3.95
C ALA A 43 -7.22 16.15 -5.45
N ILE A 44 -6.26 16.60 -6.27
CA ILE A 44 -6.12 16.17 -7.66
C ILE A 44 -5.60 14.73 -7.71
N VAL A 45 -4.51 14.46 -6.98
CA VAL A 45 -3.89 13.13 -6.91
C VAL A 45 -4.84 12.09 -6.32
N ALA A 46 -5.62 12.46 -5.29
CA ALA A 46 -6.58 11.57 -4.63
C ALA A 46 -7.57 10.97 -5.61
N LYS A 47 -8.07 11.74 -6.60
CA LYS A 47 -8.96 11.23 -7.64
C LYS A 47 -8.30 10.18 -8.53
N GLU A 48 -7.01 10.32 -8.79
CA GLU A 48 -6.24 9.33 -9.55
C GLU A 48 -6.02 8.06 -8.72
N VAL A 49 -5.69 8.22 -7.44
CA VAL A 49 -5.55 7.10 -6.48
C VAL A 49 -6.87 6.34 -6.30
N GLU A 50 -8.01 7.04 -6.21
CA GLU A 50 -9.35 6.42 -6.20
C GLU A 50 -9.57 5.52 -7.42
N GLY A 51 -9.18 5.97 -8.62
CA GLY A 51 -9.29 5.17 -9.84
C GLY A 51 -8.41 3.90 -9.80
N HIS A 52 -7.22 4.00 -9.23
CA HIS A 52 -6.37 2.82 -8.98
C HIS A 52 -6.98 1.89 -7.95
N LEU A 53 -7.54 2.44 -6.87
CA LEU A 53 -8.21 1.66 -5.83
C LEU A 53 -9.40 0.88 -6.37
N GLU A 54 -10.21 1.47 -7.24
CA GLU A 54 -11.31 0.76 -7.91
C GLU A 54 -10.80 -0.37 -8.82
N THR A 55 -9.62 -0.21 -9.42
CA THR A 55 -8.98 -1.29 -10.20
C THR A 55 -8.54 -2.43 -9.28
N LEU A 56 -7.94 -2.14 -8.12
CA LEU A 56 -7.55 -3.15 -7.13
C LEU A 56 -8.78 -3.87 -6.56
N ARG A 57 -9.86 -3.14 -6.31
CA ARG A 57 -11.14 -3.70 -5.84
C ARG A 57 -11.79 -4.65 -6.83
N GLY A 58 -11.49 -4.49 -8.13
CA GLY A 58 -11.91 -5.43 -9.17
C GLY A 58 -11.17 -6.77 -9.14
N LEU A 59 -10.05 -6.87 -8.42
CA LEU A 59 -9.34 -8.12 -8.22
C LEU A 59 -10.02 -8.89 -7.08
N ALA A 60 -10.68 -9.99 -7.42
CA ALA A 60 -11.35 -10.86 -6.46
C ALA A 60 -10.59 -12.18 -6.27
N SER A 61 -10.68 -12.72 -5.07
CA SER A 61 -10.16 -14.04 -4.69
C SER A 61 -11.17 -14.74 -3.80
N ASP A 62 -11.18 -16.07 -3.83
CA ASP A 62 -11.88 -16.91 -2.86
C ASP A 62 -11.01 -17.27 -1.65
N THR A 63 -9.75 -16.83 -1.67
CA THR A 63 -8.71 -17.15 -0.69
C THR A 63 -8.27 -15.87 0.04
N TRP A 64 -8.36 -15.87 1.37
CA TRP A 64 -7.95 -14.79 2.25
C TRP A 64 -6.42 -14.59 2.27
N GLY A 65 -5.95 -13.34 2.29
CA GLY A 65 -4.52 -12.96 2.17
C GLY A 65 -3.62 -13.21 3.39
N GLY A 66 -4.08 -13.95 4.40
CA GLY A 66 -3.40 -14.14 5.69
C GLY A 66 -2.84 -15.55 5.89
N PRO A 67 -1.90 -15.73 6.85
CA PRO A 67 -1.15 -16.99 7.04
C PRO A 67 -2.02 -18.20 7.37
N ASP A 68 -3.27 -18.00 7.82
CA ASP A 68 -4.14 -19.08 8.31
C ASP A 68 -5.32 -19.42 7.38
N GLY A 69 -5.43 -18.81 6.19
CA GLY A 69 -6.44 -19.19 5.19
C GLY A 69 -7.87 -19.30 5.75
N LEU A 70 -8.28 -18.32 6.56
CA LEU A 70 -9.58 -18.27 7.25
C LEU A 70 -10.74 -18.29 6.24
N ARG A 71 -11.20 -19.50 5.87
CA ARG A 71 -12.45 -19.86 5.15
C ARG A 71 -12.71 -19.10 3.82
N PRO A 72 -13.62 -19.61 2.98
CA PRO A 72 -14.10 -18.83 1.83
C PRO A 72 -14.98 -17.69 2.34
N VAL A 73 -14.37 -16.54 2.56
CA VAL A 73 -15.09 -15.28 2.76
C VAL A 73 -15.52 -14.78 1.39
N LYS A 74 -16.79 -14.44 1.24
CA LYS A 74 -17.30 -13.87 -0.01
C LYS A 74 -16.92 -12.39 -0.09
N ASP A 75 -16.84 -11.88 -1.32
CA ASP A 75 -16.63 -10.46 -1.60
C ASP A 75 -15.26 -9.91 -1.13
N LEU A 76 -14.23 -10.76 -1.12
CA LEU A 76 -12.86 -10.32 -0.91
C LEU A 76 -12.36 -9.50 -2.11
N VAL A 77 -11.69 -8.41 -1.79
CA VAL A 77 -11.03 -7.53 -2.74
C VAL A 77 -9.54 -7.47 -2.43
N PHE A 78 -8.72 -7.10 -3.41
CA PHE A 78 -7.31 -6.88 -3.15
C PHE A 78 -7.11 -5.53 -2.46
N CYS A 79 -6.69 -5.57 -1.19
CA CYS A 79 -6.34 -4.39 -0.42
C CYS A 79 -4.82 -4.19 -0.36
N HIS A 80 -4.39 -2.94 -0.31
CA HIS A 80 -3.03 -2.54 0.01
C HIS A 80 -2.75 -2.71 1.51
N GLY A 81 -3.71 -2.34 2.37
CA GLY A 81 -3.60 -2.48 3.83
C GLY A 81 -2.82 -1.37 4.54
N ASP A 82 -2.23 -0.44 3.79
CA ASP A 82 -1.62 0.80 4.31
C ASP A 82 -1.53 1.87 3.20
N LEU A 83 -2.65 2.17 2.54
CA LEU A 83 -2.68 3.16 1.46
C LEU A 83 -2.69 4.59 2.01
N SER A 84 -1.57 5.00 2.61
CA SER A 84 -1.36 6.36 3.13
C SER A 84 -0.79 7.30 2.07
N ALA A 85 -0.87 8.61 2.32
CA ALA A 85 -0.25 9.62 1.44
C ALA A 85 1.28 9.51 1.36
N HIS A 86 1.93 8.78 2.29
CA HIS A 86 3.37 8.52 2.25
C HIS A 86 3.75 7.41 1.26
N ASN A 87 2.80 6.53 0.95
CA ASN A 87 3.02 5.36 0.08
C ASN A 87 2.64 5.62 -1.39
N VAL A 88 2.27 6.86 -1.73
CA VAL A 88 1.97 7.31 -3.10
C VAL A 88 3.06 8.26 -3.58
N ILE A 89 3.80 7.84 -4.61
CA ILE A 89 4.84 8.65 -5.26
C ILE A 89 4.24 9.39 -6.45
N VAL A 90 4.47 10.70 -6.49
CA VAL A 90 3.87 11.63 -7.45
C VAL A 90 4.96 12.42 -8.17
N ASP A 91 4.74 12.69 -9.46
CA ASP A 91 5.47 13.70 -10.19
C ASP A 91 5.08 15.11 -9.72
N PRO A 92 5.98 15.92 -9.14
CA PRO A 92 5.62 17.21 -8.55
C PRO A 92 5.19 18.27 -9.57
N GLU A 93 5.55 18.11 -10.86
CA GLU A 93 5.21 19.07 -11.90
C GLU A 93 3.85 18.75 -12.53
N THR A 94 3.59 17.47 -12.81
CA THR A 94 2.39 17.02 -13.50
C THR A 94 1.28 16.53 -12.57
N LEU A 95 1.60 16.30 -11.30
CA LEU A 95 0.74 15.69 -10.28
C LEU A 95 0.23 14.29 -10.66
N LYS A 96 0.99 13.57 -11.49
CA LYS A 96 0.68 12.19 -11.88
C LYS A 96 1.25 11.18 -10.90
N VAL A 97 0.47 10.15 -10.59
CA VAL A 97 0.92 9.03 -9.76
C VAL A 97 1.95 8.25 -10.56
N LYS A 98 3.16 8.13 -10.01
CA LYS A 98 4.25 7.35 -10.60
C LYS A 98 4.35 5.95 -9.99
N ALA A 99 4.03 5.81 -8.71
CA ALA A 99 4.00 4.52 -8.03
C ALA A 99 3.15 4.55 -6.76
N ILE A 100 2.61 3.38 -6.43
CA ILE A 100 2.13 3.05 -5.08
C ILE A 100 3.11 2.00 -4.54
N ILE A 101 3.63 2.20 -3.33
CA ILE A 101 4.70 1.39 -2.73
C ILE A 101 4.27 0.83 -1.37
N ASP A 102 5.11 -0.02 -0.78
CA ASP A 102 4.91 -0.57 0.57
C ASP A 102 3.73 -1.57 0.70
N TRP A 103 3.65 -2.49 -0.26
CA TRP A 103 2.64 -3.53 -0.36
C TRP A 103 2.84 -4.71 0.61
N GLU A 104 3.64 -4.57 1.67
CA GLU A 104 3.96 -5.71 2.55
C GLU A 104 2.79 -6.19 3.40
N HIS A 105 1.76 -5.35 3.55
CA HIS A 105 0.49 -5.69 4.20
C HIS A 105 -0.64 -6.06 3.22
N ALA A 106 -0.34 -6.07 1.91
CA ALA A 106 -1.34 -6.29 0.89
C ALA A 106 -1.85 -7.73 0.86
N GLY A 107 -3.11 -7.89 0.46
CA GLY A 107 -3.75 -9.20 0.40
C GLY A 107 -5.23 -9.11 0.06
N PHE A 108 -5.88 -10.27 -0.05
CA PHE A 108 -7.32 -10.35 -0.26
C PHE A 108 -8.06 -10.31 1.07
N TYR A 109 -8.81 -9.24 1.29
CA TYR A 109 -9.55 -8.96 2.51
C TYR A 109 -10.93 -8.37 2.18
N PRO A 110 -11.88 -8.35 3.12
CA PRO A 110 -13.11 -7.57 2.98
C PRO A 110 -12.74 -6.10 2.72
N LYS A 111 -13.50 -5.43 1.86
CA LYS A 111 -13.20 -4.05 1.43
C LYS A 111 -13.10 -3.06 2.59
N GLU A 112 -13.72 -3.37 3.72
CA GLU A 112 -13.69 -2.60 4.96
C GLU A 112 -12.28 -2.50 5.54
N PHE A 113 -11.39 -3.46 5.24
CA PHE A 113 -9.99 -3.44 5.70
C PHE A 113 -9.11 -2.45 4.93
N GLU A 114 -9.59 -1.87 3.82
CA GLU A 114 -8.84 -0.83 3.11
C GLU A 114 -9.16 0.55 3.69
N GLY A 115 -8.25 1.07 4.50
CA GLY A 115 -8.30 2.44 5.00
C GLY A 115 -8.02 3.46 3.90
N LEU A 116 -8.86 4.49 3.79
CA LEU A 116 -8.71 5.58 2.81
C LEU A 116 -7.80 6.71 3.35
N TYR A 117 -6.67 6.34 3.98
CA TYR A 117 -5.82 7.30 4.68
C TYR A 117 -5.10 8.29 3.75
N PHE A 118 -4.99 8.00 2.45
CA PHE A 118 -4.39 8.89 1.46
C PHE A 118 -5.07 10.27 1.33
N TYR A 119 -6.32 10.44 1.79
CA TYR A 119 -6.99 11.77 1.76
C TYR A 119 -6.33 12.82 2.67
N ARG A 120 -5.59 12.42 3.70
CA ARG A 120 -4.94 13.37 4.61
C ARG A 120 -3.50 12.96 4.95
N PRO A 121 -2.62 13.92 5.26
CA PRO A 121 -1.34 13.60 5.89
C PRO A 121 -1.56 13.15 7.33
N GLY A 122 -0.65 12.33 7.84
CA GLY A 122 -0.68 11.82 9.22
C GLY A 122 -0.75 10.30 9.29
N PRO A 123 -0.94 9.74 10.50
CA PRO A 123 -0.94 8.30 10.70
C PRO A 123 -2.14 7.63 10.02
N SER A 124 -1.93 6.39 9.59
CA SER A 124 -2.96 5.42 9.15
C SER A 124 -3.75 4.89 10.35
N ALA A 125 -4.42 5.80 11.06
CA ALA A 125 -5.25 5.52 12.24
C ALA A 125 -6.37 6.56 12.36
N ALA A 126 -7.48 6.20 13.00
CA ALA A 126 -8.55 7.13 13.31
C ALA A 126 -8.04 8.27 14.22
N LEU A 127 -8.34 9.52 13.83
CA LEU A 127 -8.07 10.71 14.64
C LEU A 127 -9.32 11.13 15.44
N ASP A 128 -9.14 12.08 16.35
CA ASP A 128 -10.25 12.63 17.14
C ASP A 128 -11.36 13.19 16.25
N GLY A 129 -12.59 12.70 16.45
CA GLY A 129 -13.75 13.03 15.63
C GLY A 129 -13.92 12.19 14.36
N GLU A 130 -12.99 11.29 14.02
CA GLU A 130 -13.17 10.29 12.96
C GLU A 130 -13.83 9.02 13.50
N VAL A 131 -14.35 8.18 12.61
CA VAL A 131 -14.91 6.87 12.99
C VAL A 131 -13.75 5.93 13.31
N ASP A 132 -13.72 5.41 14.52
CA ASP A 132 -12.86 4.28 14.91
C ASP A 132 -13.60 2.98 14.55
N ASP A 133 -13.12 2.31 13.50
CA ASP A 133 -13.70 1.10 12.93
C ASP A 133 -13.07 -0.19 13.45
N VAL A 134 -12.14 -0.11 14.42
CA VAL A 134 -11.41 -1.28 14.95
C VAL A 134 -12.39 -2.35 15.44
N GLN A 135 -13.44 -1.99 16.17
CA GLN A 135 -14.39 -2.98 16.68
C GLN A 135 -15.18 -3.65 15.55
N ALA A 136 -15.58 -2.90 14.51
CA ALA A 136 -16.27 -3.46 13.35
C ALA A 136 -15.39 -4.43 12.58
N LEU A 137 -14.11 -4.08 12.37
CA LEU A 137 -13.14 -4.98 11.73
C LEU A 137 -12.89 -6.24 12.57
N LEU A 138 -12.80 -6.11 13.89
CA LEU A 138 -12.69 -7.27 14.79
C LEU A 138 -13.93 -8.16 14.74
N ASP A 139 -15.12 -7.60 14.62
CA ASP A 139 -16.36 -8.37 14.50
C ASP A 139 -16.40 -9.12 13.16
N ILE A 140 -15.97 -8.50 12.06
CA ILE A 140 -15.77 -9.20 10.77
C ILE A 140 -14.77 -10.35 10.91
N LEU A 141 -13.65 -10.16 11.60
CA LEU A 141 -12.68 -11.25 11.83
C LEU A 141 -13.30 -12.39 12.64
N ARG A 142 -14.08 -12.08 13.67
CA ARG A 142 -14.75 -13.09 14.52
C ARG A 142 -15.79 -13.88 13.74
N GLU A 143 -16.65 -13.19 12.99
CA GLU A 143 -17.67 -13.82 12.13
C GLU A 143 -17.05 -14.76 11.09
N ASN A 144 -15.83 -14.46 10.62
CA ASN A 144 -15.12 -15.33 9.67
C ASN A 144 -14.29 -16.44 10.35
N SER A 145 -14.12 -16.40 11.67
CA SER A 145 -13.40 -17.44 12.43
C SER A 145 -14.29 -18.60 12.91
N GLU A 146 -15.59 -18.35 13.13
CA GLU A 146 -16.61 -19.32 13.56
C GLU A 146 -17.21 -20.14 12.42
#